data_AF-A0A7Y2HBU1-F1
#
_entry.id   AF-A0A7Y2HBU1-F1
#
_cell.length_a   1.000
_cell.length_b   1.000
_cell.length_c   1.000
_cell.angle_alpha   90.00
_cell.angle_beta   90.00
_cell.angle_gamma   90.00
#
_symmetry.space_group_name_H-M   'P 1'
#
loop_
_entity.id
_entity.type
_entity.pdbx_description
1 polymer ?
#
loop_
_entity_poly.entity_id
_entity_poly.type
_entity_poly.pdbx_seq_one_letter_code
_entity_poly.pdbx_strand_id
1 'polypeptide(L)'
;MSDINDLLDKRSCTSKTQLPEVPLIFSLAARAGENISLKISDHEYQFEIPNQLIDLLADDQQVGFEGYLSGNSAEGLLIKVEKDFKCLTERKEDESDLFKNPLSSH
;
A
#
# COMPACT_ATOMS: atom_id res chain seq x y z
N MET A 1 0.93 15.14 -1.34
CA MET A 1 -0.17 14.60 -0.52
C MET A 1 0.11 13.12 -0.45
N SER A 2 0.55 12.63 0.72
CA SER A 2 1.01 11.25 0.87
C SER A 2 -0.15 10.26 0.66
N ASP A 3 0.10 9.13 -0.01
CA ASP A 3 -0.88 8.06 -0.27
C ASP A 3 -1.63 7.60 0.98
N ILE A 4 -0.99 7.72 2.15
CA ILE A 4 -1.61 7.41 3.43
C ILE A 4 -2.78 8.34 3.77
N ASN A 5 -2.68 9.64 3.46
CA ASN A 5 -3.77 10.58 3.73
C ASN A 5 -4.96 10.25 2.84
N ASP A 6 -4.70 9.88 1.58
CA ASP A 6 -5.76 9.44 0.66
C ASP A 6 -6.40 8.12 1.14
N LEU A 7 -5.63 7.18 1.69
CA LEU A 7 -6.19 5.97 2.30
C LEU A 7 -7.02 6.26 3.55
N LEU A 8 -6.59 7.16 4.42
CA LEU A 8 -7.29 7.49 5.66
C LEU A 8 -8.56 8.33 5.40
N ASP A 9 -8.47 9.32 4.51
CA ASP A 9 -9.56 10.27 4.25
C ASP A 9 -10.55 9.76 3.19
N LYS A 10 -10.03 9.26 2.07
CA LYS A 10 -10.85 8.85 0.91
C LYS A 10 -11.11 7.35 0.87
N ARG A 11 -10.47 6.57 1.76
CA ARG A 11 -10.55 5.11 1.79
C ARG A 11 -10.01 4.46 0.51
N SER A 12 -9.18 5.16 -0.23
CA SER A 12 -8.53 4.64 -1.43
C SER A 12 -7.33 5.47 -1.83
N CYS A 13 -6.29 4.83 -2.36
CA CYS A 13 -5.21 5.48 -3.09
C CYS A 13 -4.92 4.73 -4.39
N THR A 14 -4.26 5.39 -5.33
CA THR A 14 -3.94 4.81 -6.63
C THR A 14 -2.60 5.33 -7.11
N SER A 15 -1.76 4.41 -7.54
CA SER A 15 -0.49 4.70 -8.19
C SER A 15 -0.54 4.16 -9.63
N LYS A 16 -0.01 4.96 -10.55
CA LYS A 16 0.00 4.65 -11.98
C LYS A 16 1.39 4.82 -12.52
N THR A 17 1.84 3.86 -13.30
CA THR A 17 3.00 3.99 -14.17
C THR A 17 2.63 3.69 -15.63
N GLN A 18 3.50 4.06 -16.55
CA GLN A 18 3.28 3.86 -17.98
C GLN A 18 4.21 2.74 -18.48
N LEU A 19 3.62 1.66 -18.99
CA LEU A 19 4.33 0.67 -19.81
C LEU A 19 4.35 1.17 -21.27
N PRO A 20 5.19 0.59 -22.15
CA PRO A 20 5.32 1.07 -23.53
C PRO A 20 4.01 1.25 -24.30
N GLU A 21 3.02 0.38 -24.05
CA GLU A 21 1.75 0.38 -24.80
C GLU A 21 0.52 0.66 -23.94
N VAL A 22 0.57 0.37 -22.63
CA VAL A 22 -0.58 0.44 -21.73
C VAL A 22 -0.19 1.03 -20.38
N PRO A 23 -1.09 1.70 -19.66
CA PRO A 23 -0.82 2.04 -18.27
C PRO A 23 -0.72 0.76 -17.43
N LEU A 24 -0.05 0.85 -16.29
CA LEU A 24 -0.13 -0.14 -15.23
C LEU A 24 -0.59 0.60 -13.97
N ILE A 25 -1.74 0.18 -13.44
CA ILE A 25 -2.42 0.86 -12.34
C ILE A 25 -2.48 -0.10 -11.16
N PHE A 26 -2.03 0.38 -10.01
CA PHE A 26 -2.20 -0.30 -8.73
C PHE A 26 -3.06 0.58 -7.84
N SER A 27 -4.09 -0.01 -7.24
CA SER A 27 -4.95 0.71 -6.32
C SER A 27 -5.20 -0.09 -5.05
N LEU A 28 -5.31 0.63 -3.95
CA LEU A 28 -5.78 0.11 -2.67
C LEU A 28 -7.13 0.77 -2.41
N ALA A 29 -8.15 -0.03 -2.10
CA ALA A 29 -9.48 0.46 -1.76
C ALA A 29 -9.99 -0.24 -0.51
N ALA A 30 -10.50 0.51 0.45
CA ALA A 30 -11.07 -0.06 1.66
C ALA A 30 -12.41 -0.75 1.34
N ARG A 31 -12.67 -1.87 2.00
CA ARG A 31 -13.95 -2.58 1.92
C ARG A 31 -14.40 -3.11 3.27
N ALA A 32 -15.70 -3.40 3.36
CA ALA A 32 -16.23 -4.20 4.46
C ALA A 32 -15.81 -5.68 4.31
N GLY A 33 -15.59 -6.36 5.43
CA GLY A 33 -15.17 -7.75 5.51
C GLY A 33 -13.84 -7.92 6.22
N GLU A 34 -13.36 -9.17 6.27
CA GLU A 34 -12.18 -9.56 7.07
C GLU A 34 -10.97 -9.90 6.21
N ASN A 35 -11.20 -10.28 4.95
CA ASN A 35 -10.13 -10.75 4.07
C ASN A 35 -9.73 -9.68 3.05
N ILE A 36 -8.45 -9.65 2.71
CA ILE A 36 -7.97 -8.95 1.52
C ILE A 36 -8.47 -9.71 0.27
N SER A 37 -8.72 -9.01 -0.82
CA SER A 37 -8.87 -9.64 -2.14
C SER A 37 -8.28 -8.78 -3.24
N LEU A 38 -8.12 -9.37 -4.41
CA LEU A 38 -7.66 -8.70 -5.62
C LEU A 38 -8.76 -8.71 -6.68
N LYS A 39 -9.07 -7.53 -7.24
CA LYS A 39 -9.83 -7.38 -8.47
C LYS A 39 -8.87 -6.96 -9.57
N ILE A 40 -9.01 -7.60 -10.73
CA ILE A 40 -8.20 -7.30 -11.91
C ILE A 40 -9.16 -6.89 -13.04
N SER A 41 -8.94 -5.72 -13.62
CA SER A 41 -9.71 -5.23 -14.76
C SER A 41 -8.82 -4.41 -15.68
N ASP A 42 -8.78 -4.78 -16.96
CA ASP A 42 -7.97 -4.18 -18.02
C ASP A 42 -6.48 -4.06 -17.67
N HIS A 43 -6.11 -2.95 -17.01
CA HIS A 43 -4.75 -2.54 -16.68
C HIS A 43 -4.58 -2.22 -15.20
N GLU A 44 -5.60 -2.53 -14.39
CA GLU A 44 -5.66 -2.21 -12.96
C GLU A 44 -5.68 -3.47 -12.11
N TYR A 45 -4.81 -3.44 -11.09
CA TYR A 45 -4.79 -4.38 -9.98
C TYR A 45 -5.28 -3.65 -8.73
N GLN A 46 -6.56 -3.83 -8.40
CA GLN A 46 -7.18 -3.23 -7.22
C GLN A 46 -7.20 -4.21 -6.06
N PHE A 47 -6.42 -3.91 -5.02
CA PHE A 47 -6.49 -4.64 -3.77
C PHE A 47 -7.57 -4.05 -2.88
N GLU A 48 -8.55 -4.87 -2.53
CA GLU A 48 -9.59 -4.51 -1.58
C GLU A 48 -9.16 -4.91 -0.17
N ILE A 49 -8.97 -3.91 0.68
CA ILE A 49 -8.41 -4.05 2.03
C ILE A 49 -9.54 -3.88 3.06
N PRO A 50 -9.65 -4.75 4.08
CA PRO A 50 -10.54 -4.53 5.22
C PRO A 50 -10.36 -3.14 5.85
N ASN A 51 -11.45 -2.44 6.14
CA ASN A 51 -11.41 -1.10 6.79
C ASN A 51 -10.55 -1.09 8.05
N GLN A 52 -10.61 -2.15 8.86
CA GLN A 52 -9.84 -2.28 10.09
C GLN A 52 -8.33 -2.21 9.84
N LEU A 53 -7.82 -2.78 8.74
CA LEU A 53 -6.39 -2.72 8.41
C LEU A 53 -5.96 -1.32 7.92
N ILE A 54 -6.86 -0.60 7.26
CA ILE A 54 -6.62 0.82 6.90
C ILE A 54 -6.60 1.69 8.15
N ASP A 55 -7.52 1.48 9.08
CA ASP A 55 -7.56 2.21 10.35
C ASP A 55 -6.29 1.97 11.18
N LEU A 56 -5.70 0.76 11.13
CA LEU A 56 -4.41 0.48 11.78
C LEU A 56 -3.27 1.36 11.24
N LEU A 57 -3.32 1.78 9.97
CA LEU A 57 -2.29 2.69 9.43
C LEU A 57 -2.39 4.10 10.02
N ALA A 58 -3.50 4.48 10.66
CA ALA A 58 -3.58 5.74 11.40
C ALA A 58 -2.78 5.73 12.72
N ASP A 59 -2.46 4.54 13.25
CA ASP A 59 -1.66 4.41 14.47
C ASP A 59 -0.18 4.68 14.17
N ASP A 60 0.42 5.63 14.90
CA ASP A 60 1.83 6.01 14.76
C ASP A 60 2.81 4.86 15.08
N GLN A 61 2.40 3.86 15.86
CA GLN A 61 3.23 2.69 16.19
C GLN A 61 3.13 1.58 15.14
N GLN A 62 2.11 1.62 14.29
CA GLN A 62 1.94 0.62 13.24
C GLN A 62 2.69 1.06 11.97
N VAL A 63 3.63 0.21 11.54
CA VAL A 63 4.45 0.44 10.34
C VAL A 63 3.79 -0.04 9.05
N GLY A 64 2.85 -0.98 9.15
CA GLY A 64 2.22 -1.62 8.00
C GLY A 64 1.42 -2.86 8.37
N PHE A 65 0.93 -3.58 7.38
CA PHE A 65 0.28 -4.88 7.55
C PHE A 65 0.62 -5.81 6.39
N GLU A 66 0.38 -7.10 6.61
CA GLU A 66 0.53 -8.15 5.61
C GLU A 66 -0.80 -8.86 5.41
N GLY A 67 -1.00 -9.39 4.20
CA GLY A 67 -2.06 -10.34 3.96
C GLY A 67 -1.69 -11.29 2.84
N TYR A 68 -2.32 -12.46 2.86
CA TYR A 68 -2.02 -13.53 1.93
C TYR A 68 -3.27 -13.88 1.12
N LEU A 69 -3.15 -13.78 -0.19
CA LEU A 69 -4.17 -14.26 -1.12
C LEU A 69 -3.78 -15.67 -1.56
N SER A 70 -4.45 -16.67 -1.00
CA SER A 70 -4.36 -18.04 -1.48
C SER A 70 -5.01 -18.16 -2.86
N GLY A 71 -4.25 -18.66 -3.84
CA GLY A 71 -4.75 -18.98 -5.16
C GLY A 71 -5.13 -20.46 -5.31
N ASN A 72 -5.48 -20.85 -6.54
CA ASN A 72 -5.63 -22.25 -6.94
C ASN A 72 -4.29 -22.94 -7.24
N SER A 73 -3.20 -22.17 -7.37
CA SER A 73 -1.83 -22.66 -7.50
C SER A 73 -1.17 -22.85 -6.13
N ALA A 74 -0.16 -23.71 -6.05
CA ALA A 74 0.63 -23.93 -4.82
C ALA A 74 1.34 -22.66 -4.31
N GLU A 75 1.47 -21.65 -5.17
CA GLU A 75 2.01 -20.34 -4.84
C GLU A 75 0.85 -19.34 -4.75
N GLY A 76 0.61 -18.80 -3.56
CA GLY A 76 -0.27 -17.65 -3.32
C GLY A 76 0.50 -16.33 -3.34
N LEU A 77 -0.23 -15.21 -3.25
CA LEU A 77 0.33 -13.86 -3.29
C LEU A 77 0.41 -13.29 -1.87
N LEU A 78 1.63 -13.04 -1.39
CA LEU A 78 1.86 -12.24 -0.19
C LEU A 78 1.83 -10.75 -0.56
N ILE A 79 0.99 -9.98 0.13
CA ILE A 79 0.88 -8.54 -0.01
C ILE A 79 1.38 -7.92 1.29
N LYS A 80 2.23 -6.91 1.15
CA LYS A 80 2.74 -6.12 2.26
C LYS A 80 2.51 -4.65 1.97
N VAL A 81 1.84 -3.96 2.87
CA VAL A 81 1.54 -2.52 2.77
C VAL A 81 2.20 -1.84 3.95
N GLU A 82 3.10 -0.90 3.69
CA GLU A 82 3.90 -0.24 4.72
C GLU A 82 3.89 1.27 4.50
N LYS A 83 4.00 2.01 5.60
CA LYS A 83 4.34 3.42 5.57
C LYS A 83 5.76 3.54 5.01
N ASP A 84 5.95 4.41 4.04
CA ASP A 84 7.28 4.61 3.46
C ASP A 84 8.11 5.47 4.42
N PHE A 85 9.19 4.91 4.97
CA PHE A 85 10.08 5.58 5.92
C PHE A 85 11.37 6.00 5.24
N LYS A 86 11.86 7.19 5.57
CA LYS A 86 13.18 7.68 5.16
C LYS A 86 14.23 6.63 5.48
N CYS A 87 15.13 6.39 4.54
CA CYS A 87 16.27 5.53 4.80
C CYS A 87 17.26 6.23 5.74
N LEU A 88 18.04 5.43 6.49
CA LEU A 88 19.10 5.96 7.37
C LEU A 88 20.28 6.55 6.58
N THR A 89 20.35 6.28 5.28
CA THR A 89 21.39 6.75 4.37
C THR A 89 20.73 7.60 3.29
N GLU A 90 21.25 8.80 3.06
CA GLU A 90 20.74 9.68 2.00
C GLU A 90 20.90 9.04 0.62
N ARG A 91 19.81 9.02 -0.15
CA ARG A 91 19.80 8.59 -1.55
C ARG A 91 19.43 9.77 -2.44
N LYS A 92 19.80 9.70 -3.72
CA LYS A 92 19.39 10.70 -4.74
C LYS A 92 17.96 10.43 -5.23
N GLU A 93 17.03 10.21 -4.31
CA GLU A 93 15.61 10.01 -4.58
C GLU A 93 14.82 11.16 -3.92
N ASP A 94 13.64 11.48 -4.44
CA ASP A 94 12.77 12.49 -3.82
C ASP A 94 12.11 11.88 -2.58
N GLU A 95 12.67 12.20 -1.41
CA GLU A 95 12.22 11.69 -0.10
C GLU A 95 11.32 12.70 0.65
N SER A 96 10.71 13.67 -0.06
CA SER A 96 9.95 14.75 0.57
C SER A 96 8.66 14.29 1.28
N ASP A 97 8.04 13.21 0.79
CA ASP A 97 6.77 12.66 1.32
C ASP A 97 6.98 11.45 2.28
N LEU A 98 8.22 11.13 2.66
CA LEU A 98 8.55 9.97 3.50
C LEU A 98 8.42 10.24 5.01
N PHE A 99 7.94 9.24 5.76
CA PHE A 99 7.91 9.24 7.23
C PHE A 99 9.32 9.24 7.81
N LYS A 100 9.53 9.85 8.99
CA LYS A 100 10.84 9.80 9.66
C LYS A 100 11.17 8.36 10.07
N ASN A 101 12.39 7.92 9.80
CA ASN A 101 12.83 6.60 10.20
C ASN A 101 12.71 6.42 11.73
N PRO A 102 12.02 5.39 12.24
CA PRO A 102 11.89 5.15 13.68
C PRO A 102 13.25 4.89 14.36
N LEU A 103 14.28 4.48 13.61
CA LEU A 103 15.65 4.27 14.10
C LEU A 103 16.52 5.53 14.01
N SER A 104 16.02 6.65 13.46
CA SER A 104 16.78 7.92 13.37
C SER A 104 16.88 8.65 14.72
N SER A 105 16.23 8.14 15.78
CA SER A 105 16.36 8.66 17.14
C SER A 105 17.27 7.74 17.95
N HIS A 106 18.57 7.80 17.68
CA HIS A 106 19.60 7.36 18.63
C HIS A 106 20.90 8.16 18.49
#